data_AF-A0A8R1HTQ7-F1
#
_entry.id   AF-A0A8R1HTQ7-F1
#
_cell.length_a   1.000
_cell.length_b   1.000
_cell.length_c   1.000
_cell.angle_alpha   90.00
_cell.angle_beta   90.00
_cell.angle_gamma   90.00
#
_symmetry.space_group_name_H-M   'P 1'
#
loop_
_entity.id
_entity.type
_entity.pdbx_description
1 polymer ?
#
loop_
_entity_poly.entity_id
_entity_poly.type
_entity_poly.pdbx_seq_one_letter_code
_entity_poly.pdbx_strand_id
1 'polypeptide(L)'
;MAANRFFVIYFPFRQKAKNRSYITMSAILICFALAIIYTILGLRKLCAYVYDPEQFEWRVEESECADQMTTLIFWSIIFLAALSNSFNVATGMKFLCTQVSGIRQDAAAKRRKKRLWLFVQCVIQDCLHLVDLVNSIFLFQLSEEIWFRYIFLCYSFLAIHAADGIVMLYFNSEVQPEWLQRIRQKHSRTGVVAVSSHNSLPQDLSRTH
;
A
#
# COMPACT_ATOMS: atom_id res chain seq x y z
N MET A 1 -3.55 -3.51 -5.86
CA MET A 1 -4.09 -2.18 -5.48
C MET A 1 -3.84 -1.08 -6.52
N ALA A 2 -2.61 -0.93 -7.02
CA ALA A 2 -2.24 0.08 -8.03
C ALA A 2 -3.15 0.07 -9.28
N ALA A 3 -3.46 -1.12 -9.82
CA ALA A 3 -4.35 -1.27 -10.98
C ALA A 3 -5.75 -0.68 -10.75
N ASN A 4 -6.39 -0.96 -9.59
CA ASN A 4 -7.71 -0.44 -9.26
C ASN A 4 -7.73 1.10 -9.30
N ARG A 5 -6.69 1.71 -8.74
CA ARG A 5 -6.52 3.16 -8.75
C ARG A 5 -6.32 3.72 -10.16
N PHE A 6 -5.49 3.05 -10.97
CA PHE A 6 -5.26 3.40 -12.37
C PHE A 6 -6.58 3.41 -13.16
N PHE A 7 -7.36 2.33 -13.10
CA PHE A 7 -8.62 2.21 -13.83
C PHE A 7 -9.65 3.28 -13.44
N VAL A 8 -9.80 3.57 -12.14
CA VAL A 8 -10.73 4.61 -11.65
C VAL A 8 -10.35 6.00 -12.16
N ILE A 9 -9.06 6.27 -12.34
CA ILE A 9 -8.57 7.59 -12.76
C ILE A 9 -8.59 7.76 -14.28
N TYR A 10 -8.26 6.71 -15.04
CA TYR A 10 -8.22 6.75 -16.50
C TYR A 10 -9.60 6.58 -17.15
N PHE A 11 -10.52 5.83 -16.53
CA PHE A 11 -11.83 5.50 -17.09
C PHE A 11 -13.01 5.90 -16.20
N PRO A 12 -13.12 7.18 -15.76
CA PRO A 12 -14.13 7.60 -14.79
C PRO A 12 -15.58 7.49 -15.29
N PHE A 13 -15.83 7.65 -16.59
CA PHE A 13 -17.19 7.63 -17.17
C PHE A 13 -17.68 6.25 -17.61
N ARG A 14 -16.80 5.24 -17.64
CA ARG A 14 -17.12 3.90 -18.16
C ARG A 14 -17.59 2.92 -17.08
N GLN A 15 -17.53 3.31 -15.80
CA GLN A 15 -17.87 2.46 -14.67
C GLN A 15 -19.11 2.97 -13.92
N LYS A 16 -20.26 2.31 -14.13
CA LYS A 16 -21.38 2.39 -13.19
C LYS A 16 -20.93 1.84 -11.83
N ALA A 17 -21.37 2.43 -10.72
CA ALA A 17 -20.92 2.06 -9.37
C ALA A 17 -21.05 0.55 -9.08
N LYS A 18 -22.15 -0.07 -9.54
CA LYS A 18 -22.38 -1.51 -9.46
C LYS A 18 -21.33 -2.33 -10.22
N ASN A 19 -20.97 -1.95 -11.45
CA ASN A 19 -19.95 -2.64 -12.25
C ASN A 19 -18.54 -2.49 -11.67
N ARG A 20 -18.22 -1.36 -11.01
CA ARG A 20 -16.92 -1.18 -10.35
C ARG A 20 -16.70 -2.22 -9.24
N SER A 21 -17.73 -2.46 -8.41
CA SER A 21 -17.65 -3.44 -7.33
C SER A 21 -17.42 -4.86 -7.85
N TYR A 22 -18.11 -5.25 -8.93
CA TYR A 22 -17.92 -6.57 -9.54
C TYR A 22 -16.52 -6.78 -10.10
N ILE A 23 -15.95 -5.76 -10.77
CA ILE A 23 -14.59 -5.84 -11.33
C ILE A 23 -13.54 -5.99 -10.21
N THR A 24 -13.68 -5.23 -9.12
CA THR A 24 -12.75 -5.37 -7.99
C THR A 24 -12.88 -6.74 -7.33
N MET A 25 -14.11 -7.24 -7.16
CA MET A 25 -14.33 -8.56 -6.56
C MET A 25 -13.78 -9.70 -7.43
N SER A 26 -13.98 -9.64 -8.75
CA SER A 26 -13.43 -10.63 -9.67
C SER A 26 -11.91 -10.61 -9.68
N ALA A 27 -11.29 -9.41 -9.65
CA ALA A 27 -9.84 -9.29 -9.55
C ALA A 27 -9.29 -9.90 -8.25
N ILE A 28 -9.96 -9.68 -7.11
CA ILE A 28 -9.59 -10.29 -5.82
C ILE A 28 -9.69 -11.82 -5.92
N LEU A 29 -10.78 -12.34 -6.49
CA LEU A 29 -10.99 -13.78 -6.64
C LEU A 29 -9.92 -14.42 -7.53
N ILE A 30 -9.52 -13.75 -8.62
CA ILE A 30 -8.41 -14.19 -9.47
C ILE A 30 -7.09 -14.22 -8.69
N CYS A 31 -6.79 -13.20 -7.89
CA CYS A 31 -5.59 -13.19 -7.05
C CYS A 31 -5.57 -14.36 -6.06
N PHE A 32 -6.71 -14.66 -5.40
CA PHE A 32 -6.82 -15.82 -4.51
C PHE A 32 -6.66 -17.14 -5.25
N ALA A 33 -7.29 -17.29 -6.43
CA ALA A 33 -7.17 -18.50 -7.23
C ALA A 33 -5.72 -18.74 -7.65
N LEU A 34 -5.00 -17.69 -8.09
CA LEU A 34 -3.58 -17.77 -8.42
C LEU A 34 -2.76 -18.17 -7.19
N ALA A 35 -2.97 -17.53 -6.04
CA ALA A 35 -2.26 -17.88 -4.80
C ALA A 35 -2.46 -19.36 -4.44
N ILE A 36 -3.69 -19.87 -4.52
CA ILE A 36 -4.00 -21.28 -4.27
C ILE A 36 -3.27 -22.19 -5.26
N ILE A 37 -3.23 -21.84 -6.55
CA ILE A 37 -2.50 -22.61 -7.56
C ILE A 37 -1.01 -22.68 -7.21
N TYR A 38 -0.38 -21.56 -6.86
CA TYR A 38 1.03 -21.53 -6.43
C TYR A 38 1.26 -22.41 -5.19
N THR A 39 0.38 -22.35 -4.19
CA THR A 39 0.47 -23.19 -3.00
C THR A 39 0.34 -24.68 -3.33
N ILE A 40 -0.63 -25.08 -4.16
CA ILE A 40 -0.82 -26.48 -4.55
C ILE A 40 0.39 -26.99 -5.36
N LEU A 41 0.94 -26.16 -6.25
CA LEU A 41 2.12 -26.50 -7.03
C LEU A 41 3.35 -26.73 -6.13
N GLY A 42 3.51 -25.88 -5.09
CA GLY A 42 4.56 -26.03 -4.08
C GLY A 42 4.35 -27.21 -3.13
N LEU A 43 3.12 -27.69 -2.93
CA LEU A 43 2.83 -28.86 -2.07
C LEU A 43 3.05 -30.22 -2.77
N ARG A 44 3.41 -30.24 -4.06
CA ARG A 44 3.71 -31.49 -4.75
C ARG A 44 4.97 -32.13 -4.18
N LYS A 45 5.03 -33.47 -4.18
CA LYS A 45 6.22 -34.23 -3.79
C LYS A 45 7.43 -33.74 -4.57
N LEU A 46 8.58 -33.61 -3.90
CA LEU A 46 9.85 -33.08 -4.43
C LEU A 46 9.87 -31.56 -4.72
N CYS A 47 8.74 -30.86 -4.64
CA CYS A 47 8.66 -29.40 -4.86
C CYS A 47 8.40 -28.62 -3.57
N ALA A 48 8.31 -29.34 -2.44
CA ALA A 48 7.92 -28.79 -1.15
C ALA A 48 9.08 -28.09 -0.45
N TYR A 49 8.76 -26.96 0.18
CA TYR A 49 9.66 -26.30 1.12
C TYR A 49 9.46 -26.95 2.49
N VAL A 50 10.54 -27.48 3.06
CA VAL A 50 10.54 -28.06 4.41
C VAL A 50 11.18 -27.05 5.34
N TYR A 51 10.47 -26.69 6.42
CA TYR A 51 11.03 -25.82 7.44
C TYR A 51 12.00 -26.61 8.32
N ASP A 52 13.25 -26.17 8.37
CA ASP A 52 14.29 -26.71 9.26
C ASP A 52 14.29 -25.91 10.57
N PRO A 53 13.83 -26.52 11.69
CA PRO A 53 13.73 -25.84 12.98
C PRO A 53 15.10 -25.60 13.64
N GLU A 54 16.16 -26.30 13.23
CA GLU A 54 17.50 -26.13 13.80
C GLU A 54 18.19 -24.89 13.19
N GLN A 55 17.95 -24.66 11.90
CA GLN A 55 18.54 -23.54 11.15
C GLN A 55 17.58 -22.35 10.95
N PHE A 56 16.32 -22.48 11.40
CA PHE A 56 15.24 -21.52 11.23
C PHE A 56 15.03 -21.08 9.78
N GLU A 57 15.23 -21.99 8.82
CA GLU A 57 15.13 -21.69 7.39
C GLU A 57 14.17 -22.63 6.65
N TRP A 58 13.65 -22.16 5.52
CA TRP A 58 12.90 -23.01 4.59
C TRP A 58 13.88 -23.63 3.60
N ARG A 59 14.17 -24.92 3.78
CA ARG A 59 15.02 -25.67 2.86
C ARG A 59 14.19 -26.23 1.73
N VAL A 60 14.68 -26.07 0.52
CA VAL A 60 14.12 -26.71 -0.68
C VAL A 60 14.70 -28.11 -0.77
N GLU A 61 13.84 -29.09 -1.08
CA GLU A 61 14.30 -30.45 -1.36
C GLU A 61 15.18 -30.43 -2.63
N GLU A 62 16.36 -31.07 -2.60
CA GLU A 62 17.31 -31.08 -3.72
C GLU A 62 16.70 -31.82 -4.93
N SER A 63 15.93 -31.09 -5.74
CA SER A 63 15.23 -31.62 -6.90
C SER A 63 15.07 -30.55 -7.97
N GLU A 64 15.00 -30.97 -9.24
CA GLU A 64 14.75 -30.05 -10.36
C GLU A 64 13.42 -29.29 -10.22
N CYS A 65 12.43 -29.86 -9.52
CA CYS A 65 11.15 -29.19 -9.33
C CYS A 65 11.26 -27.98 -8.39
N ALA A 66 12.02 -28.14 -7.30
CA ALA A 66 12.25 -27.10 -6.31
C ALA A 66 12.94 -25.87 -6.93
N ASP A 67 13.95 -26.09 -7.76
CA ASP A 67 14.68 -25.02 -8.46
C ASP A 67 13.79 -24.28 -9.48
N GLN A 68 12.98 -25.03 -10.23
CA GLN A 68 12.01 -24.45 -11.16
C GLN A 68 10.96 -23.60 -10.44
N MET A 69 10.45 -24.06 -9.29
CA MET A 69 9.49 -23.31 -8.49
C MET A 69 10.10 -22.05 -7.90
N THR A 70 11.30 -22.13 -7.34
CA THR A 70 12.03 -20.97 -6.80
C THR A 70 12.23 -19.91 -7.88
N THR A 71 12.68 -20.33 -9.07
CA THR A 71 12.86 -19.46 -10.24
C THR A 71 11.54 -18.82 -10.68
N LEU A 72 10.47 -19.61 -10.76
CA LEU A 72 9.15 -19.13 -11.18
C LEU A 72 8.59 -18.11 -10.18
N ILE A 73 8.69 -18.37 -8.87
CA ILE A 73 8.28 -17.45 -7.81
C ILE A 73 9.08 -16.14 -7.93
N PHE A 74 10.40 -16.21 -8.06
CA PHE A 74 11.26 -15.04 -8.18
C PHE A 74 10.86 -14.13 -9.36
N TRP A 75 10.73 -14.70 -10.56
CA TRP A 75 10.32 -13.92 -11.74
C TRP A 75 8.88 -13.39 -11.64
N SER A 76 7.98 -14.13 -10.99
CA SER A 76 6.62 -13.67 -10.76
C SER A 76 6.58 -12.43 -9.85
N ILE A 77 7.41 -12.39 -8.80
CA ILE A 77 7.53 -11.25 -7.89
C ILE A 77 8.06 -10.03 -8.63
N ILE A 78 9.13 -10.18 -9.41
CA ILE A 78 9.69 -9.11 -10.23
C ILE A 78 8.64 -8.56 -11.21
N PHE A 79 7.93 -9.45 -11.91
CA PHE A 79 6.89 -9.05 -12.86
C PHE A 79 5.76 -8.26 -12.18
N LEU A 80 5.25 -8.74 -11.04
CA LEU A 80 4.19 -8.07 -10.29
C LEU A 80 4.65 -6.71 -9.74
N ALA A 81 5.90 -6.62 -9.26
CA ALA A 81 6.50 -5.38 -8.79
C ALA A 81 6.65 -4.37 -9.93
N ALA A 82 7.16 -4.78 -11.09
CA ALA A 82 7.29 -3.92 -12.27
C ALA A 82 5.92 -3.42 -12.76
N LEU A 83 4.92 -4.30 -12.80
CA LEU A 83 3.55 -3.95 -13.20
C LEU A 83 2.90 -2.97 -12.21
N SER A 84 3.05 -3.22 -10.90
CA SER A 84 2.54 -2.33 -9.83
C SER A 84 3.14 -0.93 -9.95
N ASN A 85 4.46 -0.84 -10.06
CA ASN A 85 5.19 0.42 -10.22
C ASN A 85 4.78 1.15 -11.50
N SER A 86 4.59 0.43 -12.61
CA SER A 86 4.12 1.00 -13.88
C SER A 86 2.74 1.65 -13.73
N PHE A 87 1.79 1.00 -13.06
CA PHE A 87 0.47 1.59 -12.78
C PHE A 87 0.55 2.80 -11.85
N ASN A 88 1.45 2.78 -10.87
CA ASN A 88 1.70 3.91 -9.97
C ASN A 88 2.27 5.11 -10.72
N VAL A 89 3.27 4.89 -11.59
CA VAL A 89 3.86 5.92 -12.46
C VAL A 89 2.83 6.48 -13.42
N ALA A 90 2.07 5.64 -14.12
CA ALA A 90 1.04 6.10 -15.06
C ALA A 90 -0.06 6.91 -14.34
N THR A 91 -0.45 6.50 -13.14
CA THR A 91 -1.37 7.26 -12.28
C THR A 91 -0.80 8.62 -11.88
N GLY A 92 0.49 8.68 -11.53
CA GLY A 92 1.21 9.92 -11.24
C GLY A 92 1.32 10.83 -12.47
N MET A 93 1.64 10.28 -13.63
CA MET A 93 1.78 11.01 -14.90
C MET A 93 0.46 11.65 -15.33
N LYS A 94 -0.64 10.89 -15.35
CA LYS A 94 -1.99 11.41 -15.64
C LYS A 94 -2.34 12.57 -14.72
N PHE A 95 -1.92 12.47 -13.46
CA PHE A 95 -2.16 13.48 -12.46
C PHE A 95 -1.36 14.77 -12.71
N LEU A 96 -0.12 14.68 -13.19
CA LEU A 96 0.70 15.83 -13.58
C LEU A 96 0.20 16.49 -14.87
N CYS A 97 -0.24 15.70 -15.85
CA CYS A 97 -0.72 16.20 -17.14
C CYS A 97 -2.13 16.81 -17.09
N THR A 98 -2.96 16.45 -16.11
CA THR A 98 -4.32 17.00 -15.98
C THR A 98 -4.28 18.33 -15.22
N GLN A 99 -3.87 19.41 -15.91
CA GLN A 99 -4.04 20.79 -15.44
C GLN A 99 -5.54 21.11 -15.38
N VAL A 100 -6.07 21.41 -14.19
CA VAL A 100 -7.50 21.68 -13.99
C VAL A 100 -7.72 23.18 -14.04
N SER A 101 -7.94 23.72 -15.24
CA SER A 101 -8.55 25.04 -15.40
C SER A 101 -10.03 24.93 -14.99
N GLY A 102 -10.40 25.56 -13.86
CA GLY A 102 -11.82 25.90 -13.59
C GLY A 102 -12.57 25.19 -12.44
N ILE A 103 -11.96 24.34 -11.60
CA ILE A 103 -12.66 23.75 -10.43
C ILE A 103 -12.21 24.43 -9.13
N ARG A 104 -13.17 24.72 -8.23
CA ARG A 104 -13.00 25.26 -6.86
C ARG A 104 -11.68 24.76 -6.23
N GLN A 105 -10.67 25.64 -6.20
CA GLN A 105 -9.26 25.27 -5.99
C GLN A 105 -9.04 24.44 -4.71
N ASP A 106 -9.78 24.71 -3.63
CA ASP A 106 -9.60 24.03 -2.35
C ASP A 106 -10.01 22.55 -2.35
N ALA A 107 -11.13 22.21 -3.02
CA ALA A 107 -11.60 20.83 -3.08
C ALA A 107 -10.73 19.98 -4.02
N ALA A 108 -10.26 20.59 -5.11
CA ALA A 108 -9.31 19.98 -6.03
C ALA A 108 -7.93 19.77 -5.38
N ALA A 109 -7.43 20.76 -4.63
CA ALA A 109 -6.16 20.69 -3.90
C ALA A 109 -6.17 19.61 -2.81
N LYS A 110 -7.27 19.45 -2.04
CA LYS A 110 -7.40 18.36 -1.06
C LYS A 110 -7.38 16.98 -1.72
N ARG A 111 -8.10 16.80 -2.83
CA ARG A 111 -8.10 15.55 -3.61
C ARG A 111 -6.72 15.23 -4.19
N ARG A 112 -6.00 16.25 -4.69
CA ARG A 112 -4.60 16.18 -5.14
C ARG A 112 -3.68 15.71 -4.03
N LYS A 113 -3.74 16.34 -2.85
CA LYS A 113 -2.93 15.97 -1.69
C LYS A 113 -3.20 14.52 -1.27
N LYS A 114 -4.47 14.09 -1.20
CA LYS A 114 -4.82 12.69 -0.89
C LYS A 114 -4.23 11.71 -1.91
N ARG A 115 -4.31 12.03 -3.21
CA ARG A 115 -3.70 11.20 -4.26
C ARG A 115 -2.19 11.13 -4.15
N LEU A 116 -1.51 12.25 -3.87
CA LEU A 116 -0.06 12.25 -3.66
C LEU A 116 0.31 11.35 -2.47
N TRP A 117 -0.38 11.49 -1.35
CA TRP A 117 -0.15 10.65 -0.17
C TRP A 117 -0.38 9.16 -0.44
N LEU A 118 -1.45 8.80 -1.17
CA LEU A 118 -1.68 7.41 -1.58
C LEU A 118 -0.60 6.90 -2.55
N PHE A 119 0.05 7.76 -3.32
CA PHE A 119 1.17 7.36 -4.20
C PHE A 119 2.43 7.11 -3.36
N VAL A 120 2.75 8.03 -2.45
CA VAL A 120 3.84 7.86 -1.49
C VAL A 120 3.66 6.58 -0.67
N GLN A 121 2.44 6.30 -0.22
CA GLN A 121 2.09 5.05 0.44
C GLN A 121 2.53 3.84 -0.41
N CYS A 122 2.06 3.75 -1.66
CA CYS A 122 2.42 2.63 -2.53
C CYS A 122 3.93 2.48 -2.74
N VAL A 123 4.66 3.58 -2.93
CA VAL A 123 6.13 3.53 -3.09
C VAL A 123 6.80 2.99 -1.83
N ILE A 124 6.39 3.45 -0.65
CA ILE A 124 6.94 2.95 0.62
C ILE A 124 6.65 1.46 0.78
N GLN A 125 5.44 1.00 0.48
CA GLN A 125 5.05 -0.41 0.55
C GLN A 125 5.87 -1.27 -0.43
N ASP A 126 6.01 -0.82 -1.68
CA ASP A 126 6.81 -1.52 -2.70
C ASP A 126 8.30 -1.61 -2.26
N CYS A 127 8.85 -0.55 -1.65
CA CYS A 127 10.21 -0.56 -1.09
C CYS A 127 10.35 -1.52 0.10
N LEU A 128 9.37 -1.56 1.01
CA LEU A 128 9.37 -2.46 2.16
C LEU A 128 9.41 -3.93 1.69
N HIS A 129 8.57 -4.31 0.73
CA HIS A 129 8.56 -5.66 0.18
C HIS A 129 9.84 -5.99 -0.62
N LEU A 130 10.46 -5.01 -1.28
CA LEU A 130 11.75 -5.22 -1.93
C LEU A 130 12.86 -5.51 -0.91
N VAL A 131 12.88 -4.80 0.22
CA VAL A 131 13.82 -5.06 1.31
C VAL A 131 13.61 -6.47 1.86
N ASP A 132 12.36 -6.90 2.05
CA ASP A 132 12.05 -8.26 2.51
C ASP A 132 12.59 -9.33 1.55
N LEU A 133 12.40 -9.11 0.25
CA LEU A 133 12.92 -10.00 -0.79
C LEU A 133 14.46 -10.06 -0.77
N VAL A 134 15.14 -8.92 -0.63
CA VAL A 134 16.60 -8.88 -0.55
C VAL A 134 17.10 -9.58 0.71
N ASN A 135 16.42 -9.38 1.84
CA ASN A 135 16.79 -9.99 3.11
C ASN A 135 16.65 -11.52 3.05
N SER A 136 15.55 -12.01 2.48
CA SER A 136 15.19 -13.43 2.39
C SER A 136 15.89 -14.19 1.26
N ILE A 137 16.50 -13.51 0.27
CA ILE A 137 17.25 -14.16 -0.81
C ILE A 137 18.76 -14.03 -0.62
N PHE A 138 19.24 -12.83 -0.26
CA PHE A 138 20.67 -12.52 -0.26
C PHE A 138 21.24 -12.38 1.15
N LEU A 139 20.61 -11.57 2.01
CA LEU A 139 21.25 -11.27 3.30
C LEU A 139 21.33 -12.49 4.20
N PHE A 140 20.31 -13.34 4.27
CA PHE A 140 20.36 -14.51 5.14
C PHE A 140 21.50 -15.49 4.79
N GLN A 141 21.99 -15.50 3.54
CA GLN A 141 23.09 -16.37 3.10
C GLN A 141 24.47 -15.85 3.52
N LEU A 142 24.57 -14.61 4.01
CA LEU A 142 25.85 -13.99 4.36
C LEU A 142 26.49 -14.60 5.61
N SER A 143 25.71 -15.26 6.46
CA SER A 143 26.20 -15.93 7.65
C SER A 143 25.35 -17.16 7.96
N GLU A 144 26.02 -18.25 8.34
CA GLU A 144 25.37 -19.50 8.78
C GLU A 144 24.93 -19.46 10.25
N GLU A 145 25.20 -18.35 10.95
CA GLU A 145 24.82 -18.18 12.34
C GLU A 145 23.29 -18.14 12.51
N ILE A 146 22.77 -18.96 13.44
CA ILE A 146 21.33 -19.14 13.67
C ILE A 146 20.63 -17.82 13.99
N TRP A 147 21.22 -16.99 14.87
CA TRP A 147 20.64 -15.70 15.25
C TRP A 147 20.55 -14.73 14.06
N PHE A 148 21.51 -14.81 13.14
CA PHE A 148 21.56 -13.97 11.95
C PHE A 148 20.47 -14.38 10.94
N ARG A 149 20.34 -15.68 10.66
CA ARG A 149 19.27 -16.22 9.80
C ARG A 149 17.88 -15.90 10.35
N TYR A 150 17.68 -16.07 11.66
CA TYR A 150 16.41 -15.74 12.32
C TYR A 150 16.02 -14.26 12.14
N ILE A 151 16.97 -13.33 12.28
CA ILE A 151 16.71 -11.89 12.14
C ILE A 151 16.30 -11.55 10.70
N PHE A 152 17.05 -12.02 9.70
CA PHE A 152 16.82 -11.64 8.31
C PHE A 152 15.69 -12.41 7.63
N LEU A 153 15.37 -13.62 8.10
CA LEU A 153 14.29 -14.43 7.53
C LEU A 153 12.96 -14.24 8.28
N CYS A 154 12.93 -14.50 9.59
CA CYS A 154 11.69 -14.53 10.36
C CYS A 154 11.30 -13.16 10.91
N TYR A 155 12.22 -12.49 11.62
CA TYR A 155 11.94 -11.20 12.24
C TYR A 155 11.72 -10.11 11.19
N SER A 156 12.58 -10.05 10.17
CA SER A 156 12.44 -9.12 9.05
C SER A 156 11.08 -9.26 8.37
N PHE A 157 10.68 -10.49 8.02
CA PHE A 157 9.40 -10.76 7.38
C PHE A 157 8.22 -10.23 8.20
N LEU A 158 8.18 -10.57 9.50
CA LEU A 158 7.12 -10.12 10.39
C LEU A 158 7.12 -8.59 10.57
N ALA A 159 8.30 -8.00 10.79
CA ALA A 159 8.45 -6.57 11.00
C ALA A 159 8.06 -5.77 9.76
N ILE A 160 8.41 -6.24 8.57
CA ILE A 160 8.06 -5.58 7.30
C ILE A 160 6.56 -5.65 7.04
N HIS A 161 5.92 -6.80 7.26
CA HIS A 161 4.46 -6.92 7.12
C HIS A 161 3.71 -6.06 8.15
N ALA A 162 4.22 -5.96 9.38
CA ALA A 162 3.69 -5.05 10.38
C ALA A 162 3.85 -3.58 9.95
N ALA A 163 5.02 -3.21 9.42
CA ALA A 163 5.30 -1.87 8.91
C ALA A 163 4.41 -1.51 7.71
N ASP A 164 4.16 -2.45 6.79
CA ASP A 164 3.21 -2.27 5.68
C ASP A 164 1.81 -1.92 6.18
N GLY A 165 1.31 -2.64 7.19
CA GLY A 165 0.04 -2.35 7.85
C GLY A 165 0.02 -0.96 8.51
N ILE A 166 1.10 -0.57 9.19
CA ILE A 166 1.24 0.77 9.80
C ILE A 166 1.22 1.87 8.74
N VAL A 167 1.92 1.68 7.62
CA VAL A 167 1.93 2.60 6.48
C VAL A 167 0.50 2.74 5.93
N MET A 168 -0.25 1.66 5.76
CA MET A 168 -1.65 1.74 5.33
C MET A 168 -2.51 2.56 6.30
N LEU A 169 -2.37 2.36 7.61
CA LEU A 169 -3.11 3.09 8.64
C LEU A 169 -2.75 4.59 8.69
N TYR A 170 -1.48 4.93 8.46
CA TYR A 170 -1.02 6.32 8.50
C TYR A 170 -1.52 7.13 7.29
N PHE A 171 -1.34 6.60 6.08
CA PHE A 171 -1.62 7.32 4.84
C PHE A 171 -3.10 7.25 4.41
N ASN A 172 -3.84 6.19 4.81
CA ASN A 172 -5.23 6.03 4.43
C ASN A 172 -6.21 6.37 5.58
N SER A 173 -6.64 7.63 5.61
CA SER A 173 -7.58 8.12 6.63
C SER A 173 -8.95 7.42 6.64
N GLU A 174 -9.33 6.73 5.56
CA GLU A 174 -10.59 5.95 5.52
C GLU A 174 -10.48 4.63 6.28
N VAL A 175 -9.27 4.10 6.45
CA VAL A 175 -8.99 2.84 7.15
C VAL A 175 -8.65 3.11 8.62
N GLN A 176 -8.41 4.37 8.99
CA GLN A 176 -8.13 4.76 10.37
C GLN A 176 -9.32 4.46 11.27
N PRO A 177 -9.12 3.71 12.36
CA PRO A 177 -10.19 3.47 13.32
C PRO A 177 -10.59 4.77 14.02
N GLU A 178 -11.86 4.84 14.43
CA GLU A 178 -12.51 5.99 15.09
C GLU A 178 -11.66 6.61 16.21
N TRP A 179 -11.02 5.78 17.04
CA TRP A 179 -10.19 6.24 18.16
C TRP A 179 -8.96 7.03 17.68
N LEU A 180 -8.31 6.58 16.61
CA LEU A 180 -7.13 7.23 16.04
C LEU A 180 -7.52 8.55 15.36
N GLN A 181 -8.68 8.59 14.70
CA GLN A 181 -9.22 9.81 14.13
C GLN A 181 -9.53 10.86 15.22
N ARG A 182 -10.10 10.44 16.36
CA ARG A 182 -10.39 11.33 17.50
C ARG A 182 -9.12 11.92 18.11
N ILE A 183 -8.05 11.15 18.26
CA ILE A 183 -6.75 11.65 18.75
C ILE A 183 -6.20 12.73 17.82
N ARG A 184 -6.24 12.49 16.50
CA ARG A 184 -5.76 13.45 15.49
C ARG A 184 -6.59 14.73 15.46
N GLN A 185 -7.91 14.61 15.57
CA GLN A 185 -8.81 15.77 15.66
C GLN A 185 -8.57 16.58 16.94
N LYS A 186 -8.33 15.91 18.08
CA LYS A 186 -8.00 16.56 19.36
C LYS A 186 -6.73 17.39 19.25
N HIS A 187 -5.69 16.86 18.59
CA HIS A 187 -4.43 17.57 18.34
C HIS A 187 -4.59 18.77 17.37
N SER A 188 -5.49 18.68 16.39
CA SER A 188 -5.75 19.77 15.45
C SER A 188 -6.56 20.93 16.06
N ARG A 189 -7.41 20.67 17.06
CA ARG A 189 -8.19 21.71 17.76
C ARG A 189 -7.33 22.53 18.73
N THR A 190 -6.29 21.94 19.30
CA THR A 190 -5.30 22.67 20.13
C THR A 190 -4.46 23.68 19.35
N GLY A 191 -4.40 23.60 18.00
CA GLY A 191 -3.65 24.54 17.16
C GLY A 191 -4.46 25.71 16.58
N VAL A 192 -5.78 25.76 16.80
CA VAL A 192 -6.64 26.85 16.30
C VAL A 192 -7.17 27.63 17.50
N VAL A 193 -6.29 28.40 18.14
CA VAL A 193 -6.75 29.51 19.00
C VAL A 193 -7.08 30.65 18.04
N ALA A 194 -8.35 30.78 17.68
CA ALA A 194 -8.85 31.92 16.93
C ALA A 194 -8.73 33.16 17.82
N VAL A 195 -7.77 34.04 17.52
CA VAL A 195 -7.73 35.39 18.09
C VAL A 195 -8.89 36.17 17.47
N SER A 196 -10.00 36.24 18.19
CA SER A 196 -11.09 37.15 17.86
C SER A 196 -10.66 38.56 18.27
N SER A 197 -10.25 39.38 17.30
CA SER A 197 -10.03 40.81 17.52
C SER A 197 -11.39 41.50 17.61
N HIS A 198 -11.82 41.77 18.83
CA HIS A 198 -13.04 42.51 19.14
C HIS A 198 -12.80 44.00 18.90
N ASN A 199 -12.94 44.48 17.66
CA ASN A 199 -13.07 45.91 17.39
C ASN A 199 -14.55 46.31 17.48
N SER A 200 -14.86 46.93 18.61
CA SER A 200 -16.08 47.64 18.93
C SER A 200 -16.39 48.76 17.93
N LEU A 201 -17.60 48.77 17.38
CA LEU A 201 -18.26 50.00 16.95
C LEU A 201 -19.69 50.00 17.54
N PRO A 202 -20.09 51.03 18.30
CA PRO A 202 -21.47 51.15 18.76
C PRO A 202 -22.37 51.59 17.61
N GLN A 203 -23.48 50.88 17.42
CA GLN A 203 -24.67 51.40 16.76
C GLN A 203 -25.30 52.45 17.68
N ASP A 204 -25.56 53.65 17.17
CA ASP A 204 -26.61 54.51 17.73
C ASP A 204 -27.24 55.40 16.64
N LEU A 205 -28.59 55.31 16.59
CA LEU A 205 -29.61 56.25 16.07
C LEU A 205 -29.50 56.71 14.58
N SER A 206 -30.57 56.74 13.76
CA SER A 206 -31.97 57.01 14.03
C SER A 206 -32.86 56.61 12.84
N ARG A 207 -34.07 56.16 13.18
CA ARG A 207 -35.26 55.94 12.34
C ARG A 207 -35.88 57.28 11.88
N THR A 208 -36.71 57.21 10.82
CA THR A 208 -37.78 58.16 10.39
C THR A 208 -37.29 59.56 9.96
N HIS A 209 -37.50 60.08 8.76
CA HIS A 209 -38.71 60.12 7.92
C HIS A 209 -38.33 60.37 6.46
#